data_AF-A0A662WTS9-F1
#
_entry.id   AF-A0A662WTS9-F1
#
_cell.length_a   1.000
_cell.length_b   1.000
_cell.length_c   1.000
_cell.angle_alpha   90.00
_cell.angle_beta   90.00
_cell.angle_gamma   90.00
#
_symmetry.space_group_name_H-M   'P 1'
#
loop_
_entity.id
_entity.type
_entity.pdbx_description
1 polymer ?
#
loop_
_entity_poly.entity_id
_entity_poly.type
_entity_poly.pdbx_seq_one_letter_code
_entity_poly.pdbx_strand_id
1 'polypeptide(L)'
;MGATNWTTEDLLWLVQAWSGAPQPPHFGEKQDVNATSAFGADPGIYNRFLALSGGSTKRSAATVRKRTEVVLDSHAFIRAFHADREWSEGRDWFSLSVGEQRARMRTAGSRQVQLIDTKVFAAVDAFFDKKDTSPAAVAPKMAAVAPKASIEDEESEEEESDASDLKEEKAISSDGGKDEGDSEERRQKPYPKFRGSWISREETSKRSSDSESESEEESQPPAEEEEEEEEKERVATKRRRVSSDDELERILAKQSRSLVNFLSERASERSRERELSRQEREVDRRFWTEERAKDRALLRELFARRGRR
;
A
#
# COMPACT_ATOMS: atom_id res chain seq x y z
N MET A 1 -13.94 -11.68 -13.91
CA MET A 1 -13.76 -12.20 -12.54
C MET A 1 -14.37 -11.21 -11.56
N GLY A 2 -15.38 -11.61 -10.76
CA GLY A 2 -15.99 -10.71 -9.79
C GLY A 2 -15.00 -10.38 -8.67
N ALA A 3 -14.67 -9.09 -8.50
CA ALA A 3 -13.91 -8.65 -7.34
C ALA A 3 -14.66 -9.09 -6.09
N THR A 4 -14.07 -10.00 -5.32
CA THR A 4 -14.67 -10.49 -4.08
C THR A 4 -14.55 -9.38 -3.04
N ASN A 5 -15.60 -8.58 -2.93
CA ASN A 5 -15.72 -7.58 -1.88
C ASN A 5 -15.57 -8.30 -0.53
N TRP A 6 -14.65 -7.81 0.31
CA TRP A 6 -14.50 -8.30 1.68
C TRP A 6 -15.64 -7.75 2.52
N THR A 7 -16.46 -8.63 3.09
CA THR A 7 -17.54 -8.21 3.99
C THR A 7 -16.99 -7.90 5.38
N THR A 8 -17.74 -7.16 6.18
CA THR A 8 -17.40 -6.89 7.58
C THR A 8 -17.21 -8.19 8.37
N GLU A 9 -18.07 -9.19 8.14
CA GLU A 9 -18.02 -10.48 8.81
C GLU A 9 -16.73 -11.25 8.48
N ASP A 10 -16.31 -11.23 7.21
CA ASP A 10 -15.04 -11.81 6.80
C ASP A 10 -13.84 -11.18 7.51
N LEU A 11 -13.86 -9.86 7.72
CA LEU A 11 -12.80 -9.16 8.42
C LEU A 11 -12.82 -9.49 9.91
N LEU A 12 -14.00 -9.66 10.52
CA LEU A 12 -14.10 -10.09 11.92
C LEU A 12 -13.57 -11.51 12.12
N TRP A 13 -13.87 -12.45 11.23
CA TRP A 13 -13.26 -13.79 11.26
C TRP A 13 -11.74 -13.74 11.10
N LEU A 14 -11.24 -12.84 10.25
CA LEU A 14 -9.81 -12.64 10.07
C LEU A 14 -9.14 -12.16 11.37
N VAL A 15 -9.71 -11.16 12.04
CA VAL A 15 -9.22 -10.65 13.33
C VAL A 15 -9.32 -11.73 14.42
N GLN A 16 -10.42 -12.48 14.44
CA GLN A 16 -10.59 -13.60 15.38
C GLN A 16 -9.55 -14.71 15.13
N ALA A 17 -9.21 -15.02 13.89
CA ALA A 17 -8.17 -15.98 13.56
C ALA A 17 -6.77 -15.55 14.06
N TRP A 18 -6.53 -14.26 14.27
CA TRP A 18 -5.29 -13.74 14.88
C TRP A 18 -5.25 -13.92 16.39
N SER A 19 -6.39 -13.88 17.07
CA SER A 19 -6.46 -14.01 18.53
C SER A 19 -5.87 -15.33 19.07
N GLY A 20 -5.87 -16.38 18.25
CA GLY A 20 -5.27 -17.68 18.58
C GLY A 20 -3.82 -17.85 18.12
N ALA A 21 -3.19 -16.84 17.51
CA ALA A 21 -1.79 -16.89 17.13
C ALA A 21 -0.90 -16.55 18.35
N PRO A 22 0.23 -17.27 18.55
CA PRO A 22 1.09 -17.07 19.72
C PRO A 22 1.79 -15.71 19.74
N GLN A 23 1.85 -15.01 18.60
CA GLN A 23 2.35 -13.64 18.52
C GLN A 23 1.46 -12.81 17.61
N PRO A 24 1.13 -11.56 18.01
CA PRO A 24 0.50 -10.63 17.10
C PRO A 24 1.45 -10.33 15.94
N PRO A 25 0.93 -10.09 14.73
CA PRO A 25 1.73 -9.62 13.60
C PRO A 25 2.46 -8.35 14.01
N HIS A 26 3.79 -8.43 14.17
CA HIS A 26 4.60 -7.30 14.57
C HIS A 26 4.66 -6.27 13.45
N PHE A 27 4.42 -5.01 13.80
CA PHE A 27 4.34 -3.89 12.88
C PHE A 27 5.62 -3.06 12.93
N GLY A 28 6.20 -2.76 11.77
CA GLY A 28 6.94 -1.52 11.56
C GLY A 28 8.35 -1.39 12.17
N GLU A 29 8.84 -2.34 12.95
CA GLU A 29 10.27 -2.35 13.29
C GLU A 29 11.01 -3.03 12.15
N LYS A 30 12.03 -2.36 11.59
CA LYS A 30 12.83 -2.77 10.43
C LYS A 30 13.11 -4.26 10.48
N GLN A 31 12.21 -5.05 9.92
CA GLN A 31 12.43 -6.48 9.79
C GLN A 31 13.53 -6.53 8.75
N ASP A 32 14.72 -6.94 9.18
CA ASP A 32 15.87 -7.05 8.32
C ASP A 32 15.42 -7.66 7.00
N VAL A 33 15.82 -7.06 5.88
CA VAL A 33 15.37 -7.46 4.53
C VAL A 33 15.70 -8.94 4.25
N ASN A 34 16.54 -9.55 5.10
CA ASN A 34 16.93 -10.96 5.10
C ASN A 34 16.06 -11.85 6.00
N ALA A 35 15.30 -11.31 6.95
CA ALA A 35 14.28 -11.99 7.72
C ALA A 35 12.98 -12.09 6.89
N THR A 36 13.10 -12.69 5.71
CA THR A 36 11.95 -13.13 4.95
C THR A 36 11.11 -14.01 5.88
N SER A 37 9.86 -13.60 6.14
CA SER A 37 8.75 -14.55 6.24
C SER A 37 8.52 -15.29 7.58
N ALA A 38 8.87 -14.76 8.75
CA ALA A 38 8.36 -15.35 10.01
C ALA A 38 6.82 -15.19 10.15
N PHE A 39 6.26 -14.07 9.67
CA PHE A 39 4.80 -13.89 9.47
C PHE A 39 4.35 -14.20 8.02
N GLY A 40 5.26 -14.79 7.24
CA GLY A 40 5.14 -15.30 5.88
C GLY A 40 3.91 -16.12 5.53
N ALA A 41 3.67 -17.01 6.46
CA ALA A 41 2.74 -18.09 6.36
C ALA A 41 2.81 -18.67 7.75
N ASP A 42 2.18 -18.06 8.75
CA ASP A 42 1.64 -18.93 9.78
C ASP A 42 0.45 -19.62 9.10
N PRO A 43 0.61 -20.86 8.56
CA PRO A 43 -0.53 -21.58 8.01
C PRO A 43 -1.66 -21.69 9.03
N GLY A 44 -1.36 -21.54 10.33
CA GLY A 44 -2.34 -21.45 11.40
C GLY A 44 -3.36 -20.33 11.22
N ILE A 45 -2.97 -19.13 10.78
CA ILE A 45 -3.93 -18.03 10.60
C ILE A 45 -4.91 -18.35 9.47
N TYR A 46 -4.41 -18.84 8.33
CA TYR A 46 -5.28 -19.22 7.21
C TYR A 46 -6.18 -20.41 7.57
N ASN A 47 -5.65 -21.44 8.24
CA ASN A 47 -6.42 -22.61 8.66
C ASN A 47 -7.52 -22.23 9.68
N ARG A 48 -7.22 -21.33 10.63
CA ARG A 48 -8.22 -20.79 11.57
C ARG A 48 -9.28 -19.96 10.86
N PHE A 49 -8.87 -19.10 9.93
CA PHE A 49 -9.79 -18.34 9.09
C PHE A 49 -10.73 -19.27 8.30
N LEU A 50 -10.17 -20.31 7.69
CA LEU A 50 -10.92 -21.32 6.93
C LEU A 50 -11.89 -22.10 7.83
N ALA A 51 -11.49 -22.44 9.05
CA ALA A 51 -12.38 -23.06 10.04
C ALA A 51 -13.54 -22.14 10.44
N LEU A 52 -13.28 -20.85 10.68
CA LEU A 52 -14.30 -19.85 11.02
C LEU A 52 -15.25 -19.57 9.86
N SER A 53 -14.77 -19.63 8.61
CA SER A 53 -15.59 -19.46 7.41
C SER A 53 -16.37 -20.71 7.00
N GLY A 54 -16.51 -21.70 7.90
CA GLY A 54 -17.26 -22.94 7.64
C GLY A 54 -16.51 -23.98 6.80
N GLY A 55 -15.17 -23.95 6.78
CA GLY A 55 -14.32 -24.94 6.13
C GLY A 55 -14.08 -24.71 4.64
N SER A 56 -14.68 -23.68 4.04
CA SER A 56 -14.50 -23.35 2.63
C SER A 56 -14.45 -21.84 2.43
N THR A 57 -13.50 -21.37 1.63
CA THR A 57 -13.40 -19.97 1.24
C THR A 57 -12.92 -19.88 -0.20
N LYS A 58 -13.41 -18.87 -0.94
CA LYS A 58 -12.93 -18.55 -2.28
C LYS A 58 -11.58 -17.82 -2.26
N ARG A 59 -11.10 -17.43 -1.08
CA ARG A 59 -9.92 -16.58 -0.92
C ARG A 59 -8.67 -17.42 -0.71
N SER A 60 -7.63 -17.14 -1.49
CA SER A 60 -6.34 -17.79 -1.30
C SER A 60 -5.66 -17.31 -0.01
N ALA A 61 -4.75 -18.13 0.54
CA ALA A 61 -3.93 -17.75 1.69
C ALA A 61 -3.15 -16.43 1.46
N ALA A 62 -2.64 -16.23 0.23
CA ALA A 62 -1.97 -14.98 -0.14
C ALA A 62 -2.91 -13.77 -0.09
N THR A 63 -4.17 -13.92 -0.49
CA THR A 63 -5.18 -12.86 -0.42
C THR A 63 -5.53 -12.52 1.03
N VAL A 64 -5.70 -13.53 1.89
CA VAL A 64 -5.97 -13.34 3.32
C VAL A 64 -4.80 -12.61 4.00
N ARG A 65 -3.58 -12.96 3.62
CA ARG A 65 -2.36 -12.30 4.11
C ARG A 65 -2.27 -10.84 3.69
N LYS A 66 -2.40 -10.54 2.39
CA LYS A 66 -2.44 -9.16 1.91
C LYS A 66 -3.55 -8.36 2.59
N ARG A 67 -4.71 -8.99 2.82
CA ARG A 67 -5.81 -8.34 3.53
C ARG A 67 -5.47 -8.03 4.98
N THR A 68 -4.75 -8.92 5.64
CA THR A 68 -4.25 -8.71 7.01
C THR A 68 -3.37 -7.46 7.08
N GLU A 69 -2.40 -7.35 6.17
CA GLU A 69 -1.51 -6.18 6.08
C GLU A 69 -2.32 -4.89 5.90
N VAL A 70 -3.28 -4.87 4.97
CA VAL A 70 -4.16 -3.72 4.72
C VAL A 70 -4.99 -3.34 5.94
N VAL A 71 -5.57 -4.30 6.67
CA VAL A 71 -6.37 -4.04 7.88
C VAL A 71 -5.50 -3.43 8.98
N LEU A 72 -4.28 -3.94 9.15
CA LEU A 72 -3.33 -3.41 10.14
C LEU A 72 -2.83 -2.01 9.78
N ASP A 73 -2.49 -1.76 8.51
CA ASP A 73 -2.16 -0.42 7.99
C ASP A 73 -3.31 0.57 8.25
N SER A 74 -4.55 0.12 8.01
CA SER A 74 -5.75 0.93 8.24
C SER A 74 -5.97 1.25 9.70
N HIS A 75 -5.82 0.27 10.58
CA HIS A 75 -5.90 0.45 12.02
C HIS A 75 -4.82 1.43 12.54
N ALA A 76 -3.57 1.25 12.12
CA ALA A 76 -2.46 2.12 12.51
C ALA A 76 -2.69 3.57 12.04
N PHE A 77 -3.21 3.74 10.82
CA PHE A 77 -3.58 5.06 10.28
C PHE A 77 -4.67 5.74 11.11
N ILE A 78 -5.75 5.01 11.44
CA ILE A 78 -6.86 5.56 12.23
C ILE A 78 -6.40 5.92 13.66
N ARG A 79 -5.57 5.08 14.30
CA ARG A 79 -4.99 5.42 15.61
C ARG A 79 -4.11 6.67 15.56
N ALA A 80 -3.30 6.82 14.52
CA ALA A 80 -2.49 8.02 14.33
C ALA A 80 -3.37 9.27 14.12
N PHE A 81 -4.48 9.12 13.38
CA PHE A 81 -5.47 10.17 13.21
C PHE A 81 -6.13 10.58 14.53
N HIS A 82 -6.52 9.62 15.38
CA HIS A 82 -7.11 9.91 16.70
C HIS A 82 -6.11 10.54 17.67
N ALA A 83 -4.83 10.18 17.58
CA ALA A 83 -3.77 10.75 18.41
C ALA A 83 -3.47 12.22 18.06
N ASP A 84 -3.67 12.62 16.81
CA ASP A 84 -3.43 13.97 16.33
C ASP A 84 -4.72 14.81 16.39
N ARG A 85 -4.89 15.53 17.50
CA ARG A 85 -6.04 16.42 17.72
C ARG A 85 -6.11 17.59 16.72
N GLU A 86 -4.97 18.07 16.25
CA GLU A 86 -4.93 19.16 15.26
C GLU A 86 -5.41 18.66 13.90
N TRP A 87 -4.96 17.47 13.51
CA TRP A 87 -5.38 16.86 12.26
C TRP A 87 -6.84 16.41 12.28
N SER A 88 -7.30 15.82 13.39
CA SER A 88 -8.69 15.37 13.52
C SER A 88 -9.70 16.51 13.69
N GLU A 89 -9.24 17.72 14.00
CA GLU A 89 -10.10 18.88 14.32
C GLU A 89 -11.10 18.52 15.44
N GLY A 90 -10.71 17.62 16.35
CA GLY A 90 -11.56 17.09 17.43
C GLY A 90 -12.69 16.16 16.98
N ARG A 91 -12.76 15.77 15.70
CA ARG A 91 -13.79 14.85 15.18
C ARG A 91 -13.33 13.40 15.25
N ASP A 92 -14.26 12.50 15.57
CA ASP A 92 -14.00 11.07 15.51
C ASP A 92 -13.90 10.59 14.06
N TRP A 93 -12.97 9.69 13.76
CA TRP A 93 -12.76 9.11 12.43
C TRP A 93 -14.05 8.54 11.83
N PHE A 94 -14.84 7.82 12.64
CA PHE A 94 -16.06 7.16 12.17
C PHE A 94 -17.25 8.11 12.03
N SER A 95 -17.14 9.35 12.54
CA SER A 95 -18.14 10.41 12.32
C SER A 95 -17.95 11.14 10.99
N LEU A 96 -16.77 11.01 10.36
CA LEU A 96 -16.48 11.61 9.06
C LEU A 96 -17.27 10.93 7.95
N SER A 97 -17.62 11.69 6.91
CA SER A 97 -18.24 11.11 5.72
C SER A 97 -17.27 10.18 4.98
N VAL A 98 -17.79 9.18 4.26
CA VAL A 98 -16.97 8.23 3.47
C VAL A 98 -16.06 8.96 2.47
N GLY A 99 -16.52 10.08 1.91
CA GLY A 99 -15.73 10.92 1.01
C GLY A 99 -14.52 11.56 1.68
N GLU A 100 -14.71 12.11 2.89
CA GLU A 100 -13.65 12.70 3.69
C GLU A 100 -12.64 11.66 4.19
N GLN A 101 -13.13 10.51 4.67
CA GLN A 101 -12.27 9.39 5.08
C GLN A 101 -11.33 9.00 3.93
N ARG A 102 -11.86 8.78 2.72
CA ARG A 102 -11.04 8.47 1.53
C ARG A 102 -10.09 9.59 1.13
N ALA A 103 -10.47 10.86 1.33
CA ALA A 103 -9.60 11.99 1.04
C ALA A 103 -8.40 12.02 1.99
N ARG A 104 -8.64 11.80 3.29
CA ARG A 104 -7.58 11.72 4.31
C ARG A 104 -6.70 10.48 4.12
N MET A 105 -7.25 9.34 3.72
CA MET A 105 -6.44 8.15 3.43
C MET A 105 -5.49 8.35 2.24
N ARG A 106 -5.87 9.16 1.25
CA ARG A 106 -4.99 9.49 0.11
C ARG A 106 -3.75 10.31 0.53
N THR A 107 -3.80 10.99 1.68
CA THR A 107 -2.62 11.70 2.21
C THR A 107 -1.66 10.77 2.98
N ALA A 108 -2.03 9.50 3.21
CA ALA A 108 -1.22 8.52 3.94
C ALA A 108 0.03 8.04 3.17
N GLY A 109 0.20 8.45 1.91
CA GLY A 109 1.32 8.06 1.06
C GLY A 109 1.16 6.67 0.44
N SER A 110 2.25 5.90 0.37
CA SER A 110 2.33 4.60 -0.33
C SER A 110 1.65 3.42 0.38
N ARG A 111 1.17 3.61 1.62
CA ARG A 111 0.52 2.51 2.36
C ARG A 111 -0.87 2.23 1.79
N GLN A 112 -1.21 0.95 1.69
CA GLN A 112 -2.53 0.51 1.27
C GLN A 112 -3.50 0.60 2.45
N VAL A 113 -4.02 1.80 2.69
CA VAL A 113 -5.06 2.04 3.70
C VAL A 113 -6.43 1.79 3.04
N GLN A 114 -7.32 1.07 3.73
CA GLN A 114 -8.71 0.85 3.29
C GLN A 114 -9.72 1.26 4.37
N LEU A 115 -10.94 1.55 3.93
CA LEU A 115 -12.05 1.81 4.83
C LEU A 115 -12.35 0.52 5.60
N ILE A 116 -12.34 0.62 6.93
CA ILE A 116 -12.71 -0.46 7.83
C ILE A 116 -13.85 0.01 8.72
N ASP A 117 -14.77 -0.88 9.04
CA ASP A 117 -15.90 -0.57 9.91
C ASP A 117 -15.46 -0.39 11.36
N THR A 118 -16.21 0.39 12.12
CA THR A 118 -15.98 0.65 13.55
C THR A 118 -15.87 -0.65 14.36
N LYS A 119 -16.67 -1.66 14.03
CA LYS A 119 -16.63 -2.98 14.70
C LYS A 119 -15.30 -3.71 14.47
N VAL A 120 -14.77 -3.65 13.25
CA VAL A 120 -13.51 -4.30 12.90
C VAL A 120 -12.36 -3.56 13.57
N PHE A 121 -12.38 -2.22 13.55
CA PHE A 121 -11.38 -1.41 14.26
C PHE A 121 -11.35 -1.72 15.75
N ALA A 122 -12.49 -1.70 16.44
CA ALA A 122 -12.58 -2.02 17.85
C ALA A 122 -12.10 -3.44 18.18
N ALA A 123 -12.38 -4.42 17.31
CA ALA A 123 -11.90 -5.78 17.49
C ALA A 123 -10.36 -5.89 17.35
N VAL A 124 -9.76 -5.14 16.43
CA VAL A 124 -8.31 -5.07 16.26
C VAL A 124 -7.66 -4.35 17.45
N ASP A 125 -8.23 -3.24 17.89
CA ASP A 125 -7.70 -2.45 19.01
C ASP A 125 -7.73 -3.27 20.32
N ALA A 126 -8.86 -3.92 20.60
CA ALA A 126 -9.01 -4.83 21.73
C ALA A 126 -8.05 -6.04 21.67
N PHE A 127 -7.57 -6.42 20.48
CA PHE A 127 -6.55 -7.47 20.35
C PHE A 127 -5.17 -6.97 20.77
N PHE A 128 -4.83 -5.70 20.49
CA PHE A 128 -3.55 -5.11 20.89
C PHE A 128 -3.52 -4.75 22.38
N ASP A 129 -4.60 -4.23 22.94
CA ASP A 129 -4.66 -3.81 24.35
C ASP A 129 -4.54 -4.98 25.35
N LYS A 130 -4.96 -6.18 24.95
CA LYS A 130 -4.86 -7.39 25.79
C LYS A 130 -3.41 -7.80 26.08
N LYS A 131 -2.43 -7.38 25.28
CA LYS A 131 -1.04 -7.85 25.41
C LYS A 131 -0.32 -7.23 26.60
N ASP A 132 -0.71 -6.03 27.01
CA ASP A 132 -0.11 -5.34 28.16
C ASP A 132 -0.76 -5.75 29.49
N THR A 133 -2.00 -6.24 29.44
CA THR A 133 -2.67 -6.86 30.60
C THR A 133 -2.27 -8.33 30.70
N SER A 134 -0.97 -8.60 30.80
CA SER A 134 -0.47 -9.94 31.08
C SER A 134 -1.09 -10.46 32.38
N PRO A 135 -1.84 -11.59 32.37
CA PRO A 135 -2.44 -12.16 33.58
C PRO A 135 -1.40 -12.71 34.58
N ALA A 136 -0.10 -12.51 34.34
CA ALA A 136 0.98 -12.99 35.19
C ALA A 136 1.13 -12.23 36.53
N ALA A 137 0.38 -11.15 36.77
CA ALA A 137 0.52 -10.33 37.99
C ALA A 137 -0.66 -10.41 38.98
N VAL A 138 -1.72 -11.17 38.69
CA VAL A 138 -2.82 -11.40 39.65
C VAL A 138 -2.85 -12.87 40.03
N ALA A 139 -1.79 -13.35 40.67
CA ALA A 139 -1.94 -14.48 41.58
C ALA A 139 -2.91 -14.01 42.69
N PRO A 140 -4.08 -14.65 42.86
CA PRO A 140 -4.97 -14.33 43.96
C PRO A 140 -4.25 -14.71 45.25
N LYS A 141 -3.64 -13.71 45.90
CA LYS A 141 -3.20 -13.85 47.29
C LYS A 141 -4.49 -14.00 48.09
N MET A 142 -4.87 -15.26 48.33
CA MET A 142 -6.01 -15.64 49.16
C MET A 142 -5.80 -15.06 50.55
N ALA A 143 -6.28 -13.84 50.78
CA ALA A 143 -6.55 -13.33 52.10
C ALA A 143 -8.06 -13.51 52.32
N ALA A 144 -8.38 -14.57 53.06
CA ALA A 144 -9.69 -14.81 53.61
C ALA A 144 -10.14 -13.58 54.41
N VAL A 145 -11.12 -12.83 53.91
CA VAL A 145 -11.87 -11.87 54.71
C VAL A 145 -13.35 -12.04 54.38
N ALA A 146 -14.11 -12.32 55.43
CA ALA A 146 -15.52 -12.67 55.43
C ALA A 146 -16.42 -11.53 54.90
N PRO A 147 -17.61 -11.85 54.35
CA PRO A 147 -18.55 -10.84 53.89
C PRO A 147 -19.32 -10.25 55.07
N LYS A 148 -19.35 -8.91 55.15
CA LYS A 148 -20.33 -8.17 55.95
C LYS A 148 -21.11 -7.25 55.02
N ALA A 149 -22.41 -7.52 54.95
CA ALA A 149 -23.41 -6.77 54.24
C ALA A 149 -23.58 -5.35 54.83
N SER A 150 -23.90 -4.38 53.97
CA SER A 150 -24.74 -3.17 54.15
C SER A 150 -24.58 -2.30 52.87
N ILE A 151 -25.61 -1.93 52.09
CA ILE A 151 -26.60 -0.83 52.34
C ILE A 151 -25.81 0.50 52.30
N GLU A 152 -25.96 1.49 51.40
CA GLU A 152 -27.08 2.28 50.80
C GLU A 152 -26.61 2.83 49.41
N ASP A 153 -27.43 2.99 48.37
CA ASP A 153 -28.37 4.09 48.09
C ASP A 153 -27.71 5.49 48.11
N GLU A 154 -27.48 6.09 46.94
CA GLU A 154 -27.50 7.56 46.77
C GLU A 154 -27.69 7.94 45.28
N GLU A 155 -28.78 8.68 45.06
CA GLU A 155 -29.07 9.56 43.93
C GLU A 155 -28.02 10.67 43.80
N SER A 156 -27.70 11.10 42.58
CA SER A 156 -27.24 12.49 42.37
C SER A 156 -27.45 12.92 40.91
N GLU A 157 -28.57 13.64 40.74
CA GLU A 157 -28.74 14.94 40.09
C GLU A 157 -28.20 15.24 38.67
N GLU A 158 -29.16 15.76 37.91
CA GLU A 158 -29.08 16.42 36.61
C GLU A 158 -28.42 17.80 36.74
N GLU A 159 -27.58 18.19 35.78
CA GLU A 159 -27.32 19.61 35.52
C GLU A 159 -27.48 19.94 34.02
N GLU A 160 -28.53 20.71 33.76
CA GLU A 160 -28.71 21.56 32.58
C GLU A 160 -27.80 22.79 32.68
N SER A 161 -27.18 23.17 31.55
CA SER A 161 -26.71 24.54 31.27
C SER A 161 -26.77 24.70 29.76
N ASP A 162 -27.71 25.43 29.16
CA ASP A 162 -28.04 26.87 29.21
C ASP A 162 -26.94 27.82 28.70
N ALA A 163 -27.44 28.85 28.02
CA ALA A 163 -26.94 29.65 26.92
C ALA A 163 -25.67 30.49 27.13
N SER A 164 -25.02 30.82 26.00
CA SER A 164 -24.61 32.19 25.67
C SER A 164 -24.24 32.25 24.18
N ASP A 165 -24.76 33.13 23.33
CA ASP A 165 -24.92 34.60 23.36
C ASP A 165 -23.78 35.33 22.61
N LEU A 166 -24.19 35.88 21.45
CA LEU A 166 -23.69 37.00 20.65
C LEU A 166 -22.20 37.39 20.68
N LYS A 167 -21.62 37.51 19.47
CA LYS A 167 -20.96 38.78 19.08
C LYS A 167 -20.84 39.01 17.57
N GLU A 168 -21.49 40.09 17.18
CA GLU A 168 -21.43 40.82 15.92
C GLU A 168 -20.04 41.37 15.55
N GLU A 169 -19.88 41.47 14.23
CA GLU A 169 -19.29 42.56 13.44
C GLU A 169 -17.97 43.23 13.85
N LYS A 170 -17.00 43.15 12.93
CA LYS A 170 -16.17 44.32 12.61
C LYS A 170 -15.78 44.33 11.13
N ALA A 171 -16.48 45.15 10.37
CA ALA A 171 -16.03 45.65 9.08
C ALA A 171 -14.76 46.49 9.27
N ILE A 172 -13.71 46.19 8.49
CA ILE A 172 -12.57 47.08 8.34
C ILE A 172 -12.36 47.26 6.84
N SER A 173 -12.87 48.40 6.38
CA SER A 173 -12.46 49.06 5.15
C SER A 173 -10.99 49.46 5.26
N SER A 174 -10.15 49.08 4.29
CA SER A 174 -8.86 49.73 4.07
C SER A 174 -8.58 49.81 2.57
N ASP A 175 -8.89 51.00 2.07
CA ASP A 175 -8.51 51.58 0.80
C ASP A 175 -7.01 51.96 0.77
N GLY A 176 -6.37 51.85 -0.40
CA GLY A 176 -5.15 52.62 -0.72
C GLY A 176 -3.83 51.86 -1.00
N GLY A 177 -3.39 51.92 -2.26
CA GLY A 177 -1.97 52.05 -2.68
C GLY A 177 -1.15 50.76 -2.81
N LYS A 178 -0.88 50.22 -4.01
CA LYS A 178 0.15 50.68 -4.98
C LYS A 178 1.59 50.56 -4.43
N ASP A 179 2.20 49.39 -4.61
CA ASP A 179 3.64 49.31 -4.89
C ASP A 179 3.99 48.03 -5.64
N GLU A 180 4.93 48.15 -6.56
CA GLU A 180 5.38 47.12 -7.49
C GLU A 180 6.40 46.18 -6.83
N GLY A 181 6.29 44.90 -7.16
CA GLY A 181 7.44 43.99 -7.14
C GLY A 181 7.82 43.42 -5.78
N ASP A 182 7.19 42.31 -5.40
CA ASP A 182 7.98 41.21 -4.84
C ASP A 182 7.29 39.87 -5.06
N SER A 183 8.12 38.86 -5.15
CA SER A 183 7.85 37.50 -5.59
C SER A 183 6.80 36.82 -4.71
N GLU A 184 5.62 36.50 -5.27
CA GLU A 184 4.68 35.58 -4.63
C GLU A 184 5.26 34.16 -4.57
N GLU A 185 6.15 33.94 -3.61
CA GLU A 185 6.20 32.70 -2.86
C GLU A 185 4.79 32.48 -2.30
N ARG A 186 3.99 31.71 -3.04
CA ARG A 186 2.82 31.02 -2.50
C ARG A 186 3.29 30.22 -1.29
N ARG A 187 3.17 30.83 -0.11
CA ARG A 187 3.19 30.18 1.18
C ARG A 187 2.02 29.20 1.21
N GLN A 188 2.20 28.03 0.59
CA GLN A 188 1.54 26.83 1.06
C GLN A 188 1.83 26.80 2.55
N LYS A 189 0.78 26.96 3.37
CA LYS A 189 0.89 26.67 4.80
C LYS A 189 1.55 25.30 4.87
N PRO A 190 2.74 25.16 5.47
CA PRO A 190 3.37 23.86 5.56
C PRO A 190 2.37 22.97 6.27
N TYR A 191 1.85 21.95 5.57
CA TYR A 191 1.14 20.87 6.23
C TYR A 191 2.01 20.47 7.44
N PRO A 192 1.43 20.30 8.64
CA PRO A 192 2.18 19.92 9.82
C PRO A 192 3.04 18.73 9.41
N LYS A 193 4.36 18.95 9.39
CA LYS A 193 5.33 17.90 9.08
C LYS A 193 5.17 16.93 10.23
N PHE A 194 4.38 15.87 10.01
CA PHE A 194 4.13 14.84 10.99
C PHE A 194 5.49 14.37 11.50
N ARG A 195 5.83 14.74 12.73
CA ARG A 195 7.15 14.50 13.36
C ARG A 195 7.32 13.05 13.83
N GLY A 196 6.52 12.13 13.30
CA GLY A 196 6.85 10.71 13.26
C GLY A 196 7.88 10.49 12.16
N SER A 197 8.96 9.80 12.47
CA SER A 197 9.97 9.36 11.50
C SER A 197 9.30 8.46 10.45
N TRP A 198 8.76 9.05 9.38
CA TRP A 198 8.21 8.29 8.26
C TRP A 198 9.35 7.94 7.32
N ILE A 199 9.86 6.73 7.51
CA ILE A 199 10.84 6.10 6.65
C ILE A 199 10.25 6.03 5.24
N SER A 200 10.79 6.86 4.33
CA SER A 200 10.55 6.75 2.89
C SER A 200 10.98 5.36 2.43
N ARG A 201 10.00 4.49 2.20
CA ARG A 201 10.18 3.21 1.52
C ARG A 201 10.28 3.52 0.04
N GLU A 202 11.49 3.47 -0.51
CA GLU A 202 11.70 3.44 -1.96
C GLU A 202 11.04 2.18 -2.52
N GLU A 203 9.82 2.32 -3.05
CA GLU A 203 9.11 1.22 -3.69
C GLU A 203 9.62 1.03 -5.12
N THR A 204 10.35 -0.07 -5.33
CA THR A 204 10.52 -0.66 -6.65
C THR A 204 9.18 -1.25 -7.09
N SER A 205 8.41 -0.44 -7.83
CA SER A 205 7.12 -0.81 -8.43
C SER A 205 7.30 -1.98 -9.39
N LYS A 206 6.82 -3.17 -9.01
CA LYS A 206 6.60 -4.29 -9.93
C LYS A 206 5.21 -4.11 -10.55
N ARG A 207 5.17 -3.48 -11.73
CA ARG A 207 3.96 -3.40 -12.57
C ARG A 207 3.76 -4.74 -13.26
N SER A 208 2.60 -5.33 -13.05
CA SER A 208 2.10 -6.52 -13.75
C SER A 208 1.98 -6.23 -15.25
N SER A 209 2.67 -7.01 -16.06
CA SER A 209 2.47 -7.06 -17.50
C SER A 209 1.20 -7.86 -17.80
N ASP A 210 0.13 -7.15 -18.16
CA ASP A 210 -0.94 -7.76 -18.96
C ASP A 210 -0.47 -7.80 -20.41
N SER A 211 -0.57 -9.00 -20.97
CA SER A 211 -0.24 -9.34 -22.34
C SER A 211 -1.32 -8.82 -23.30
N GLU A 212 -0.95 -7.91 -24.19
CA GLU A 212 -1.57 -7.79 -25.50
C GLU A 212 -0.47 -7.94 -26.54
N SER A 213 -0.38 -9.14 -27.10
CA SER A 213 0.46 -9.44 -28.26
C SER A 213 -0.45 -9.37 -29.48
N GLU A 214 -0.51 -8.20 -30.10
CA GLU A 214 -0.94 -8.09 -31.50
C GLU A 214 0.22 -8.59 -32.37
N SER A 215 -0.05 -9.68 -33.06
CA SER A 215 0.82 -10.30 -34.05
C SER A 215 0.76 -9.50 -35.35
N GLU A 216 1.80 -8.74 -35.66
CA GLU A 216 2.04 -8.26 -37.02
C GLU A 216 2.94 -9.26 -37.75
N GLU A 217 2.32 -9.84 -38.78
CA GLU A 217 2.86 -10.53 -39.93
C GLU A 217 4.04 -9.76 -40.56
N GLU A 218 5.26 -10.32 -40.54
CA GLU A 218 6.30 -9.86 -41.46
C GLU A 218 7.16 -11.03 -41.98
N SER A 219 6.72 -11.54 -43.14
CA SER A 219 7.48 -12.07 -44.27
C SER A 219 8.96 -12.47 -44.06
N GLN A 220 9.22 -13.78 -44.15
CA GLN A 220 10.52 -14.32 -44.56
C GLN A 220 10.43 -14.89 -45.99
N PRO A 221 11.44 -14.64 -46.86
CA PRO A 221 11.54 -15.27 -48.17
C PRO A 221 12.00 -16.73 -48.10
N PRO A 222 11.70 -17.55 -49.13
CA PRO A 222 11.95 -18.99 -49.12
C PRO A 222 13.44 -19.31 -49.23
N ALA A 223 13.88 -20.25 -48.39
CA ALA A 223 15.20 -20.85 -48.45
C ALA A 223 15.29 -21.80 -49.64
N GLU A 224 16.33 -21.61 -50.44
CA GLU A 224 16.72 -22.48 -51.55
C GLU A 224 17.16 -23.84 -51.03
N GLU A 225 16.72 -24.85 -51.77
CA GLU A 225 17.06 -26.27 -51.64
C GLU A 225 18.52 -26.47 -52.06
N GLU A 226 19.37 -26.95 -51.17
CA GLU A 226 20.59 -27.67 -51.54
C GLU A 226 20.50 -29.09 -50.98
N GLU A 227 20.13 -29.99 -51.90
CA GLU A 227 20.37 -31.41 -51.82
C GLU A 227 21.88 -31.66 -51.84
N GLU A 228 22.43 -32.27 -50.79
CA GLU A 228 23.64 -33.08 -50.93
C GLU A 228 23.43 -34.42 -50.25
N GLU A 229 23.40 -35.44 -51.11
CA GLU A 229 23.61 -36.84 -50.81
C GLU A 229 24.95 -37.01 -50.08
N GLU A 230 25.01 -37.81 -49.01
CA GLU A 230 26.22 -38.59 -48.77
C GLU A 230 25.99 -39.84 -47.89
N GLU A 231 26.23 -40.97 -48.56
CA GLU A 231 26.83 -42.21 -48.13
C GLU A 231 26.57 -42.81 -46.73
N LYS A 232 25.97 -44.01 -46.80
CA LYS A 232 25.83 -45.00 -45.74
C LYS A 232 27.19 -45.65 -45.41
N GLU A 233 27.99 -45.05 -44.55
CA GLU A 233 29.13 -45.74 -43.95
C GLU A 233 28.73 -46.44 -42.64
N ARG A 234 28.55 -47.77 -42.72
CA ARG A 234 28.34 -48.65 -41.56
C ARG A 234 29.66 -48.81 -40.79
N VAL A 235 29.98 -47.85 -39.92
CA VAL A 235 31.13 -47.94 -39.01
C VAL A 235 30.71 -48.60 -37.70
N ALA A 236 31.39 -49.69 -37.37
CA ALA A 236 31.23 -50.45 -36.14
C ALA A 236 31.32 -49.55 -34.90
N THR A 237 30.24 -49.53 -34.12
CA THR A 237 30.10 -48.77 -32.88
C THR A 237 31.01 -49.33 -31.79
N LYS A 238 32.29 -48.93 -31.84
CA LYS A 238 33.21 -49.07 -30.71
C LYS A 238 32.67 -48.19 -29.59
N ARG A 239 32.04 -48.82 -28.59
CA ARG A 239 31.53 -48.19 -27.36
C ARG A 239 32.67 -47.48 -26.63
N ARG A 240 32.99 -46.26 -27.08
CA ARG A 240 33.89 -45.34 -26.41
C ARG A 240 33.13 -44.89 -25.16
N ARG A 241 33.58 -45.32 -23.99
CA ARG A 241 33.09 -44.78 -22.71
C ARG A 241 33.39 -43.29 -22.74
N VAL A 242 32.39 -42.49 -23.06
CA VAL A 242 32.46 -41.03 -22.94
C VAL A 242 32.73 -40.78 -21.46
N SER A 243 33.82 -40.07 -21.18
CA SER A 243 34.16 -39.67 -19.81
C SER A 243 32.99 -38.87 -19.26
N SER A 244 32.49 -39.23 -18.08
CA SER A 244 31.40 -38.53 -17.40
C SER A 244 31.69 -37.03 -17.20
N ASP A 245 32.97 -36.66 -17.20
CA ASP A 245 33.41 -35.29 -17.00
C ASP A 245 33.10 -34.39 -18.20
N ASP A 246 33.24 -34.90 -19.44
CA ASP A 246 32.93 -34.12 -20.65
C ASP A 246 31.44 -33.79 -20.75
N GLU A 247 30.57 -34.65 -20.20
CA GLU A 247 29.12 -34.44 -20.17
C GLU A 247 28.73 -33.37 -19.14
N LEU A 248 29.36 -33.39 -17.96
CA LEU A 248 29.17 -32.37 -16.93
C LEU A 248 29.62 -30.98 -17.40
N GLU A 249 30.77 -30.89 -18.06
CA GLU A 249 31.26 -29.62 -18.63
C GLU A 249 30.28 -29.06 -19.67
N ARG A 250 29.70 -29.91 -20.53
CA ARG A 250 28.70 -29.49 -21.52
C ARG A 250 27.42 -28.96 -20.87
N ILE A 251 26.95 -29.62 -19.81
CA ILE A 251 25.76 -29.18 -19.07
C ILE A 251 26.02 -27.84 -18.41
N LEU A 252 27.16 -27.69 -17.72
CA LEU A 252 27.55 -26.42 -17.08
C LEU A 252 27.72 -25.31 -18.11
N ALA A 253 28.34 -25.57 -19.26
CA ALA A 253 28.50 -24.60 -20.34
C ALA A 253 27.15 -24.20 -20.98
N LYS A 254 26.16 -25.09 -20.99
CA LYS A 254 24.81 -24.79 -21.47
C LYS A 254 24.06 -23.92 -20.46
N GLN A 255 24.15 -24.25 -19.17
CA GLN A 255 23.53 -23.49 -18.09
C GLN A 255 24.14 -22.09 -17.95
N SER A 256 25.47 -21.97 -18.04
CA SER A 256 26.15 -20.67 -17.96
C SER A 256 25.75 -19.75 -19.11
N ARG A 257 25.69 -20.27 -20.34
CA ARG A 257 25.20 -19.51 -21.51
C ARG A 257 23.75 -19.07 -21.35
N SER A 258 22.88 -19.97 -20.89
CA SER A 258 21.48 -19.62 -20.62
C SER A 258 21.34 -18.52 -19.58
N LEU A 259 22.14 -18.56 -18.50
CA LEU A 259 22.14 -17.53 -17.47
C LEU A 259 22.66 -16.19 -17.99
N VAL A 260 23.73 -16.19 -18.78
CA VAL A 260 24.28 -14.96 -19.40
C VAL A 260 23.25 -14.31 -20.31
N ASN A 261 22.55 -15.10 -21.13
CA ASN A 261 21.50 -14.59 -22.02
C ASN A 261 20.35 -13.97 -21.20
N PHE A 262 19.87 -14.65 -20.16
CA PHE A 262 18.83 -14.15 -19.28
C PHE A 262 19.21 -12.84 -18.58
N LEU A 263 20.45 -12.73 -18.09
CA LEU A 263 20.93 -11.50 -17.45
C LEU A 263 21.06 -10.34 -18.45
N SER A 264 21.49 -10.62 -19.68
CA SER A 264 21.56 -9.65 -20.77
C SER A 264 20.17 -9.13 -21.16
N GLU A 265 19.21 -10.05 -21.33
CA GLU A 265 17.80 -9.73 -21.61
C GLU A 265 17.19 -8.88 -20.50
N ARG A 266 17.43 -9.23 -19.23
CA ARG A 266 16.93 -8.46 -18.09
C ARG A 266 17.62 -7.10 -17.92
N ALA A 267 18.83 -6.94 -18.45
CA ALA A 267 19.52 -5.64 -18.49
C ALA A 267 18.95 -4.75 -19.61
N SER A 268 18.71 -5.32 -20.79
CA SER A 268 18.11 -4.60 -21.92
C SER A 268 16.67 -4.19 -21.64
N GLU A 269 15.87 -5.04 -20.99
CA GLU A 269 14.51 -4.74 -20.52
C GLU A 269 14.50 -3.52 -19.59
N ARG A 270 15.35 -3.52 -18.55
CA ARG A 270 15.48 -2.36 -17.63
C ARG A 270 15.94 -1.09 -18.33
N SER A 271 16.77 -1.21 -19.36
CA SER A 271 17.18 -0.05 -20.16
C SER A 271 16.03 0.51 -20.98
N ARG A 272 15.21 -0.34 -21.61
CA ARG A 272 14.01 0.06 -22.35
C ARG A 272 12.99 0.73 -21.44
N GLU A 273 12.73 0.16 -20.27
CA GLU A 273 11.81 0.74 -19.28
C GLU A 273 12.24 2.15 -18.84
N ARG A 274 13.53 2.35 -18.59
CA ARG A 274 14.09 3.67 -18.24
C ARG A 274 13.95 4.68 -19.38
N GLU A 275 14.13 4.22 -20.62
CA GLU A 275 13.99 5.08 -21.79
C GLU A 275 12.53 5.49 -22.02
N LEU A 276 11.58 4.57 -21.89
CA LEU A 276 10.16 4.89 -21.95
C LEU A 276 9.76 5.89 -20.85
N SER A 277 10.24 5.71 -19.62
CA SER A 277 9.98 6.65 -18.53
C SER A 277 10.60 8.04 -18.77
N ARG A 278 11.70 8.14 -19.55
CA ARG A 278 12.25 9.43 -19.97
C ARG A 278 11.36 10.08 -21.02
N GLN A 279 10.96 9.33 -22.04
CA GLN A 279 10.07 9.80 -23.10
C GLN A 279 8.75 10.31 -22.54
N GLU A 280 8.13 9.58 -21.61
CA GLU A 280 6.90 9.99 -20.93
C GLU A 280 7.07 11.34 -20.22
N ARG A 281 8.15 11.52 -19.45
CA ARG A 281 8.45 12.80 -18.79
C ARG A 281 8.71 13.95 -19.76
N GLU A 282 9.29 13.66 -20.92
CA GLU A 282 9.50 14.66 -21.96
C GLU A 282 8.19 15.07 -22.64
N VAL A 283 7.30 14.11 -22.92
CA VAL A 283 5.95 14.36 -23.43
C VAL A 283 5.15 15.19 -22.44
N ASP A 284 5.13 14.81 -21.16
CA ASP A 284 4.46 15.58 -20.11
C ASP A 284 5.02 17.00 -20.00
N ARG A 285 6.35 17.15 -20.04
CA ARG A 285 6.98 18.46 -19.99
C ARG A 285 6.56 19.32 -21.17
N ARG A 286 6.54 18.76 -22.39
CA ARG A 286 6.10 19.46 -23.60
C ARG A 286 4.64 19.89 -23.49
N PHE A 287 3.76 18.98 -23.09
CA PHE A 287 2.35 19.26 -22.86
C PHE A 287 2.16 20.45 -21.91
N TRP A 288 2.81 20.43 -20.74
CA TRP A 288 2.71 21.52 -19.77
C TRP A 288 3.31 22.84 -20.27
N THR A 289 4.36 22.81 -21.07
CA THR A 289 4.93 24.03 -21.67
C THR A 289 4.01 24.65 -22.72
N GLU A 290 3.38 23.82 -23.55
CA GLU A 290 2.42 24.27 -24.56
C GLU A 290 1.17 24.83 -23.90
N GLU A 291 0.64 24.16 -22.88
CA GLU A 291 -0.55 24.61 -22.16
C GLU A 291 -0.32 25.96 -21.47
N ARG A 292 0.82 26.14 -20.78
CA ARG A 292 1.19 27.45 -20.21
C ARG A 292 1.39 28.52 -21.28
N ALA A 293 1.86 28.16 -22.47
CA ALA A 293 2.01 29.11 -23.57
C ALA A 293 0.64 29.57 -24.09
N LYS A 294 -0.33 28.66 -24.20
CA LYS A 294 -1.73 29.00 -24.54
C LYS A 294 -2.36 29.91 -23.48
N ASP A 295 -2.21 29.59 -22.20
CA ASP A 295 -2.71 30.43 -21.10
C ASP A 295 -2.13 31.84 -21.16
N ARG A 296 -0.82 31.95 -21.38
CA ARG A 296 -0.16 33.25 -21.56
C ARG A 296 -0.65 34.00 -22.80
N ALA A 297 -0.95 33.30 -23.89
CA ALA A 297 -1.51 33.90 -25.10
C ALA A 297 -2.92 34.45 -24.85
N LEU A 298 -3.79 33.66 -24.20
CA LEU A 298 -5.14 34.09 -23.82
C LEU A 298 -5.12 35.31 -22.91
N LEU A 299 -4.22 35.34 -21.92
CA LEU A 299 -4.06 36.51 -21.05
C LEU A 299 -3.65 37.75 -21.85
N ARG A 300 -2.67 37.62 -22.77
CA ARG A 300 -2.26 38.73 -23.64
C ARG A 300 -3.42 39.25 -24.49
N GLU A 301 -4.24 38.37 -25.03
CA GLU A 301 -5.42 38.74 -25.81
C GLU A 301 -6.46 39.50 -24.98
N LEU A 302 -6.76 39.02 -23.77
CA LEU A 302 -7.70 39.68 -22.84
C LEU A 302 -7.22 41.08 -22.47
N PHE A 303 -5.93 41.26 -22.16
CA PHE A 303 -5.37 42.56 -21.84
C PHE A 303 -5.32 43.50 -23.07
N ALA A 304 -4.98 42.97 -24.26
CA ALA A 304 -4.99 43.76 -25.49
C ALA A 304 -6.38 44.28 -25.86
N ARG A 305 -7.44 43.50 -25.56
CA ARG A 305 -8.83 43.92 -25.81
C ARG A 305 -9.31 44.98 -24.82
N ARG A 306 -8.83 44.95 -23.57
CA ARG A 306 -9.20 45.94 -22.54
C ARG A 306 -8.60 47.32 -22.80
N GLY A 307 -7.40 47.40 -23.37
CA GLY A 307 -6.72 48.67 -23.68
C GLY A 307 -7.29 49.46 -24.87
N ARG A 308 -8.30 48.94 -25.60
CA ARG A 308 -8.94 49.63 -26.75
C ARG A 308 -10.30 50.26 -26.44
N ARG A 309 -10.77 50.22 -25.19
CA ARG A 309 -11.98 50.91 -24.73
C ARG A 309 -11.60 52.14 -23.93
#